data_AF-A0A936W6W7-F1
#
_entry.id   AF-A0A936W6W7-F1
#
_cell.length_a   1.000
_cell.length_b   1.000
_cell.length_c   1.000
_cell.angle_alpha   90.00
_cell.angle_beta   90.00
_cell.angle_gamma   90.00
#
_symmetry.space_group_name_H-M   'P 1'
#
loop_
_entity.id
_entity.type
_entity.pdbx_description
1 polymer ?
#
loop_
_entity_poly.entity_id
_entity_poly.type
_entity_poly.pdbx_seq_one_letter_code
_entity_poly.pdbx_strand_id
1 'polypeptide(L)'
;MNNVIQLQGMGTTISNNLSLVSLLGLDNVASIEFTLNLSDNPNLSNLDHLIGLQSINGSLFVSNNTLLSNLTGLNNVAGFNGGLNIIDNPLLSTCEAQFICEYLSVTPEIANIQNNALGCNNVPQVQIACGIPVTCPGILTFNSQAEIDSFPSTYPGCSIITGELTISGPDITNLDSLVQIDSITQGLSIGSNPLLESLIGLIELKYLGGGLDIVNNARLGNLIGLDSLSFIGGPVHIIGNDSLISLIGLNSISHISGLQISSNNSLINLQGLNNVIQLQGMGTTISNNLSLVSLLGLDNVASIEFTLNLSDNPNLSNLDHLIGLQSINGSLYISGNSLMSSLTGLLGVTSINGGIYIINNDALLSLSGLDSLSYNSITDLHIQNSGNLSICDVASICNYLAIPANPATISGNAVGCASRLQVEEECGN
;
A
#
# COMPACT_ATOMS: atom_id res chain seq x y z
N MET A 1 3.21 49.64 36.13
CA MET A 1 2.75 50.17 34.83
C MET A 1 1.23 49.91 34.74
N ASN A 2 0.39 50.59 35.55
CA ASN A 2 -0.90 49.98 35.93
C ASN A 2 -2.14 50.36 35.09
N ASN A 3 -2.00 51.07 33.95
CA ASN A 3 -3.18 51.58 33.21
C ASN A 3 -3.17 51.30 31.70
N VAL A 4 -2.41 50.30 31.21
CA VAL A 4 -2.48 49.92 29.79
C VAL A 4 -3.72 49.07 29.56
N ILE A 5 -4.75 49.65 28.94
CA ILE A 5 -6.02 48.97 28.62
C ILE A 5 -6.08 48.43 27.19
N GLN A 6 -5.19 48.92 26.33
CA GLN A 6 -5.12 48.57 24.90
C GLN A 6 -3.67 48.67 24.44
N LEU A 7 -3.22 47.71 23.64
CA LEU A 7 -1.93 47.76 22.95
C LEU A 7 -2.21 48.08 21.46
N GLN A 8 -1.91 49.32 21.05
CA GLN A 8 -2.08 49.81 19.67
C GLN A 8 -0.78 49.65 18.85
N GLY A 9 -0.90 49.33 17.55
CA GLY A 9 0.25 49.13 16.63
C GLY A 9 0.23 47.77 15.92
N MET A 10 1.28 47.38 15.19
CA MET A 10 1.33 46.17 14.33
C MET A 10 1.18 44.80 15.04
N GLY A 11 0.94 44.78 16.36
CA GLY A 11 0.83 43.58 17.19
C GLY A 11 1.55 43.73 18.53
N THR A 12 1.25 42.85 19.48
CA THR A 12 1.99 42.69 20.74
C THR A 12 2.96 41.54 20.58
N THR A 13 4.26 41.83 20.52
CA THR A 13 5.31 40.81 20.44
C THR A 13 6.08 40.78 21.75
N ILE A 14 5.99 39.66 22.46
CA ILE A 14 6.78 39.33 23.64
C ILE A 14 7.62 38.13 23.25
N SER A 15 8.82 38.39 22.75
CA SER A 15 9.69 37.33 22.28
C SER A 15 11.16 37.49 22.66
N ASN A 16 11.86 36.35 22.69
CA ASN A 16 13.29 36.28 22.98
C ASN A 16 13.68 36.81 24.38
N ASN A 17 12.81 36.64 25.38
CA ASN A 17 13.08 37.09 26.74
C ASN A 17 13.49 35.91 27.63
N LEU A 18 14.79 35.64 27.69
CA LEU A 18 15.34 34.52 28.47
C LEU A 18 15.08 34.61 29.98
N SER A 19 14.85 35.81 30.52
CA SER A 19 14.60 36.02 31.96
C SER A 19 13.13 36.28 32.31
N LEU A 20 12.23 36.28 31.32
CA LEU A 20 10.81 36.57 31.56
C LEU A 20 10.14 35.37 32.22
N VAL A 21 9.70 35.58 33.46
CA VAL A 21 9.01 34.55 34.27
C VAL A 21 7.51 34.77 34.40
N SER A 22 7.03 36.00 34.16
CA SER A 22 5.59 36.33 34.20
C SER A 22 5.28 37.54 33.32
N LEU A 23 4.01 37.68 32.96
CA LEU A 23 3.45 38.82 32.22
C LEU A 23 2.87 39.91 33.15
N LEU A 24 3.32 39.98 34.40
CA LEU A 24 2.82 40.94 35.39
C LEU A 24 2.78 42.37 34.83
N GLY A 25 1.63 43.03 34.98
CA GLY A 25 1.39 44.38 34.46
C GLY A 25 0.59 44.42 33.16
N LEU A 26 0.28 43.27 32.55
CA LEU A 26 -0.64 43.15 31.42
C LEU A 26 -2.09 42.84 31.84
N ASP A 27 -2.36 42.78 33.15
CA ASP A 27 -3.63 42.33 33.75
C ASP A 27 -4.86 43.12 33.25
N ASN A 28 -4.66 44.38 32.86
CA ASN A 28 -5.72 45.29 32.43
C ASN A 28 -5.84 45.42 30.91
N VAL A 29 -5.01 44.72 30.12
CA VAL A 29 -5.08 44.75 28.66
C VAL A 29 -6.36 44.06 28.21
N ALA A 30 -7.30 44.81 27.66
CA ALA A 30 -8.60 44.29 27.22
C ALA A 30 -8.58 43.79 25.78
N SER A 31 -7.77 44.38 24.91
CA SER A 31 -7.72 44.02 23.49
C SER A 31 -6.34 44.18 22.85
N ILE A 32 -6.08 43.34 21.85
CA ILE A 32 -4.92 43.38 20.95
C ILE A 32 -5.44 43.54 19.52
N GLU A 33 -5.00 44.58 18.81
CA GLU A 33 -5.54 44.92 17.48
C GLU A 33 -5.08 43.99 16.34
N PHE A 34 -3.93 43.33 16.49
CA PHE A 34 -3.37 42.45 15.47
C PHE A 34 -2.86 41.17 16.12
N THR A 35 -1.58 40.88 15.99
CA THR A 35 -0.99 39.62 16.44
C THR A 35 -0.61 39.67 17.92
N LEU A 36 -0.98 38.65 18.68
CA LEU A 36 -0.34 38.30 19.95
C LEU A 36 0.74 37.26 19.67
N ASN A 37 2.01 37.64 19.80
CA ASN A 37 3.14 36.74 19.64
C ASN A 37 3.87 36.56 20.97
N LEU A 38 3.81 35.33 21.50
CA LEU A 38 4.47 34.86 22.71
C LEU A 38 5.47 33.77 22.30
N SER A 39 6.66 34.16 21.82
CA SER A 39 7.66 33.20 21.34
C SER A 39 8.98 33.26 22.10
N ASP A 40 9.66 32.13 22.27
CA ASP A 40 11.05 32.10 22.76
C ASP A 40 11.22 32.75 24.16
N ASN A 41 10.26 32.48 25.07
CA ASN A 41 10.34 32.88 26.48
C ASN A 41 10.41 31.62 27.35
N PRO A 42 11.59 30.94 27.42
CA PRO A 42 11.70 29.60 28.00
C PRO A 42 11.31 29.52 29.49
N ASN A 43 11.42 30.64 30.22
CA ASN A 43 11.11 30.73 31.64
C ASN A 43 9.67 31.17 31.94
N LEU A 44 8.85 31.48 30.92
CA LEU A 44 7.46 31.85 31.09
C LEU A 44 6.62 30.59 31.34
N SER A 45 6.00 30.49 32.51
CA SER A 45 5.28 29.28 32.92
C SER A 45 3.75 29.34 32.78
N ASN A 46 3.17 30.53 32.73
CA ASN A 46 1.72 30.74 32.59
C ASN A 46 1.40 32.09 31.94
N LEU A 47 0.12 32.27 31.59
CA LEU A 47 -0.42 33.50 31.00
C LEU A 47 -1.41 34.21 31.94
N ASP A 48 -1.36 33.97 33.25
CA ASP A 48 -2.41 34.40 34.19
C ASP A 48 -2.66 35.91 34.18
N HIS A 49 -1.62 36.69 33.89
CA HIS A 49 -1.70 38.15 33.75
C HIS A 49 -2.29 38.63 32.42
N LEU A 50 -2.82 37.73 31.58
CA LEU A 50 -3.66 38.05 30.43
C LEU A 50 -5.15 37.79 30.67
N ILE A 51 -5.56 37.47 31.90
CA ILE A 51 -6.95 37.14 32.22
C ILE A 51 -7.95 38.25 31.85
N GLY A 52 -7.51 39.52 31.78
CA GLY A 52 -8.34 40.65 31.35
C GLY A 52 -8.56 40.75 29.84
N LEU A 53 -7.84 39.96 29.03
CA LEU A 53 -7.87 40.04 27.57
C LEU A 53 -9.16 39.44 27.03
N GLN A 54 -9.91 40.23 26.27
CA GLN A 54 -11.22 39.89 25.71
C GLN A 54 -11.17 39.67 24.19
N SER A 55 -10.23 40.28 23.48
CA SER A 55 -10.13 40.12 22.03
C SER A 55 -8.71 40.18 21.49
N ILE A 56 -8.45 39.36 20.47
CA ILE A 56 -7.26 39.40 19.62
C ILE A 56 -7.78 39.58 18.19
N ASN A 57 -7.61 40.74 17.58
CA ASN A 57 -8.21 41.01 16.27
C ASN A 57 -7.34 40.50 15.09
N GLY A 58 -6.16 39.92 15.36
CA GLY A 58 -5.29 39.29 14.37
C GLY A 58 -4.98 37.83 14.69
N SER A 59 -3.71 37.43 14.70
CA SER A 59 -3.26 36.03 14.89
C SER A 59 -2.75 35.75 16.30
N LEU A 60 -2.75 34.48 16.70
CA LEU A 60 -2.13 34.02 17.94
C LEU A 60 -0.92 33.14 17.60
N PHE A 61 0.26 33.53 18.10
CA PHE A 61 1.49 32.74 18.05
C PHE A 61 1.97 32.46 19.47
N VAL A 62 2.09 31.19 19.81
CA VAL A 62 2.66 30.71 21.06
C VAL A 62 3.69 29.64 20.71
N SER A 63 4.97 29.96 20.85
CA SER A 63 6.02 28.99 20.50
C SER A 63 7.27 29.03 21.37
N ASN A 64 7.97 27.90 21.49
CA ASN A 64 9.23 27.81 22.22
C ASN A 64 9.17 28.33 23.67
N ASN A 65 8.02 28.22 24.35
CA ASN A 65 7.90 28.54 25.77
C ASN A 65 8.01 27.25 26.57
N THR A 66 9.25 26.85 26.88
CA THR A 66 9.57 25.51 27.41
C THR A 66 8.93 25.17 28.75
N LEU A 67 8.55 26.18 29.56
CA LEU A 67 7.88 25.98 30.84
C LEU A 67 6.37 26.25 30.81
N LEU A 68 5.82 26.71 29.68
CA LEU A 68 4.41 27.06 29.57
C LEU A 68 3.58 25.77 29.57
N SER A 69 2.70 25.61 30.56
CA SER A 69 1.92 24.38 30.72
C SER A 69 0.46 24.48 30.29
N ASN A 70 -0.08 25.70 30.19
CA ASN A 70 -1.48 25.93 29.84
C ASN A 70 -1.70 27.31 29.19
N LEU A 71 -2.85 27.48 28.52
CA LEU A 71 -3.33 28.76 27.98
C LEU A 71 -4.52 29.35 28.77
N THR A 72 -4.74 28.98 30.03
CA THR A 72 -5.96 29.38 30.76
C THR A 72 -6.09 30.89 30.97
N GLY A 73 -4.96 31.61 30.95
CA GLY A 73 -4.95 33.07 30.96
C GLY A 73 -5.66 33.71 29.77
N LEU A 74 -5.93 32.97 28.69
CA LEU A 74 -6.63 33.43 27.49
C LEU A 74 -8.10 33.02 27.46
N ASN A 75 -8.64 32.42 28.52
CA ASN A 75 -10.01 31.88 28.52
C ASN A 75 -11.11 32.92 28.30
N ASN A 76 -10.84 34.22 28.53
CA ASN A 76 -11.80 35.30 28.34
C ASN A 76 -11.77 35.91 26.93
N VAL A 77 -10.88 35.43 26.04
CA VAL A 77 -10.84 35.87 24.65
C VAL A 77 -12.06 35.30 23.92
N ALA A 78 -12.83 36.17 23.25
CA ALA A 78 -14.07 35.81 22.56
C ALA A 78 -13.87 35.40 21.09
N GLY A 79 -12.63 35.35 20.58
CA GLY A 79 -12.32 35.02 19.19
C GLY A 79 -11.09 35.77 18.65
N PHE A 80 -10.64 35.35 17.46
CA PHE A 80 -9.65 36.09 16.67
C PHE A 80 -9.82 35.89 15.15
N ASN A 81 -9.31 36.85 14.37
CA ASN A 81 -9.45 36.91 12.91
C ASN A 81 -8.08 36.70 12.22
N GLY A 82 -7.44 35.56 12.47
CA GLY A 82 -6.09 35.29 11.96
C GLY A 82 -5.68 33.81 12.04
N GLY A 83 -4.37 33.57 11.98
CA GLY A 83 -3.79 32.23 12.11
C GLY A 83 -3.61 31.81 13.58
N LEU A 84 -3.78 30.52 13.85
CA LEU A 84 -3.46 29.88 15.13
C LEU A 84 -2.15 29.11 15.02
N ASN A 85 -1.12 29.51 15.76
CA ASN A 85 0.16 28.81 15.79
C ASN A 85 0.53 28.50 17.24
N ILE A 86 0.47 27.23 17.63
CA ILE A 86 0.85 26.73 18.96
C ILE A 86 1.87 25.61 18.76
N ILE A 87 3.16 25.95 18.85
CA ILE A 87 4.22 25.09 18.33
C ILE A 87 5.38 24.99 19.33
N ASP A 88 5.95 23.80 19.51
CA ASP A 88 7.18 23.61 20.30
C ASP A 88 7.07 24.12 21.76
N ASN A 89 5.92 23.90 22.42
CA ASN A 89 5.74 24.17 23.85
C ASN A 89 5.65 22.82 24.60
N PRO A 90 6.79 22.20 24.97
CA PRO A 90 6.86 20.79 25.37
C PRO A 90 6.10 20.43 26.65
N LEU A 91 5.74 21.41 27.49
CA LEU A 91 4.93 21.18 28.70
C LEU A 91 3.46 21.61 28.54
N LEU A 92 3.08 22.18 27.39
CA LEU A 92 1.73 22.68 27.17
C LEU A 92 0.76 21.52 26.92
N SER A 93 -0.03 21.17 27.93
CA SER A 93 -1.00 20.06 27.87
C SER A 93 -2.47 20.51 27.91
N THR A 94 -2.72 21.81 28.14
CA THR A 94 -4.06 22.39 28.25
C THR A 94 -4.14 23.68 27.42
N CYS A 95 -4.86 23.64 26.31
CA CYS A 95 -4.93 24.72 25.32
C CYS A 95 -6.32 24.85 24.68
N GLU A 96 -7.29 24.07 25.14
CA GLU A 96 -8.68 24.03 24.72
C GLU A 96 -9.50 25.23 25.23
N ALA A 97 -8.94 26.44 25.15
CA ALA A 97 -9.69 27.66 25.44
C ALA A 97 -10.89 27.76 24.49
N GLN A 98 -12.03 28.28 24.97
CA GLN A 98 -13.30 28.29 24.24
C GLN A 98 -13.16 28.84 22.81
N PHE A 99 -12.42 29.94 22.64
CA PHE A 99 -12.20 30.53 21.31
C PHE A 99 -11.34 29.67 20.37
N ILE A 100 -10.42 28.85 20.92
CA ILE A 100 -9.63 27.87 20.14
C ILE A 100 -10.56 26.75 19.68
N CYS A 101 -11.45 26.28 20.56
CA CYS A 101 -12.47 25.29 20.18
C CYS A 101 -13.41 25.80 19.09
N GLU A 102 -13.89 27.04 19.23
CA GLU A 102 -14.71 27.69 18.20
C GLU A 102 -13.94 27.84 16.88
N TYR A 103 -12.66 28.24 16.91
CA TYR A 103 -11.80 28.32 15.73
C TYR A 103 -11.66 26.97 15.01
N LEU A 104 -11.36 25.91 15.75
CA LEU A 104 -11.18 24.56 15.22
C LEU A 104 -12.48 23.91 14.73
N SER A 105 -13.64 24.42 15.17
CA SER A 105 -14.95 23.95 14.69
C SER A 105 -15.30 24.46 13.28
N VAL A 106 -14.66 25.55 12.83
CA VAL A 106 -14.97 26.19 11.54
C VAL A 106 -13.81 26.01 10.54
N THR A 107 -12.57 26.22 10.97
CA THR A 107 -11.40 26.23 10.09
C THR A 107 -10.21 25.48 10.70
N PRO A 108 -10.30 24.16 10.98
CA PRO A 108 -9.21 23.40 11.58
C PRO A 108 -7.98 23.28 10.66
N GLU A 109 -8.17 23.31 9.34
CA GLU A 109 -7.11 23.10 8.33
C GLU A 109 -6.05 24.22 8.30
N ILE A 110 -6.37 25.41 8.81
CA ILE A 110 -5.44 26.56 8.86
C ILE A 110 -4.75 26.72 10.22
N ALA A 111 -5.10 25.88 11.20
CA ALA A 111 -4.42 25.85 12.49
C ALA A 111 -3.09 25.09 12.36
N ASN A 112 -2.03 25.63 12.94
CA ASN A 112 -0.76 24.95 13.10
C ASN A 112 -0.51 24.66 14.58
N ILE A 113 -0.80 23.42 14.99
CA ILE A 113 -0.57 22.93 16.34
C ILE A 113 0.31 21.69 16.21
N GLN A 114 1.54 21.73 16.72
CA GLN A 114 2.49 20.63 16.64
C GLN A 114 3.53 20.70 17.78
N ASN A 115 4.10 19.55 18.17
CA ASN A 115 5.21 19.45 19.13
C ASN A 115 4.92 20.07 20.51
N ASN A 116 3.70 19.92 21.03
CA ASN A 116 3.37 20.29 22.41
C ASN A 116 3.15 19.04 23.27
N ALA A 117 2.80 19.20 24.54
CA ALA A 117 2.49 18.04 25.37
C ALA A 117 1.18 17.36 24.94
N LEU A 118 1.00 16.11 25.36
CA LEU A 118 -0.23 15.35 25.15
C LEU A 118 -1.47 16.15 25.58
N GLY A 119 -2.48 16.19 24.72
CA GLY A 119 -3.67 17.05 24.85
C GLY A 119 -3.63 18.27 23.95
N CYS A 120 -2.42 18.76 23.63
CA CYS A 120 -2.19 19.92 22.75
C CYS A 120 -1.17 19.65 21.66
N ASN A 121 -0.73 18.39 21.49
CA ASN A 121 0.38 18.09 20.60
C ASN A 121 0.03 18.30 19.13
N ASN A 122 -1.24 18.14 18.74
CA ASN A 122 -1.69 18.38 17.37
C ASN A 122 -3.16 18.81 17.33
N VAL A 123 -3.63 19.27 16.16
CA VAL A 123 -5.01 19.76 15.97
C VAL A 123 -6.07 18.73 16.42
N PRO A 124 -5.99 17.44 16.04
CA PRO A 124 -6.95 16.43 16.49
C PRO A 124 -7.02 16.25 18.01
N GLN A 125 -5.89 16.28 18.72
CA GLN A 125 -5.90 16.21 20.19
C GLN A 125 -6.66 17.39 20.82
N VAL A 126 -6.48 18.60 20.28
CA VAL A 126 -7.21 19.78 20.76
C VAL A 126 -8.70 19.69 20.39
N GLN A 127 -9.03 19.21 19.19
CA GLN A 127 -10.42 18.95 18.80
C GLN A 127 -11.11 17.99 19.79
N ILE A 128 -10.43 16.93 20.22
CA ILE A 128 -10.95 15.99 21.22
C ILE A 128 -11.16 16.67 22.57
N ALA A 129 -10.18 17.45 23.03
CA ALA A 129 -10.32 18.23 24.27
C ALA A 129 -11.50 19.22 24.20
N CYS A 130 -11.79 19.74 23.01
CA CYS A 130 -12.94 20.59 22.70
C CYS A 130 -14.27 19.83 22.48
N GLY A 131 -14.28 18.49 22.49
CA GLY A 131 -15.47 17.69 22.18
C GLY A 131 -15.89 17.69 20.70
N ILE A 132 -14.97 18.04 19.80
CA ILE A 132 -15.15 18.05 18.35
C ILE A 132 -14.80 16.65 17.79
N PRO A 133 -15.70 15.99 17.04
CA PRO A 133 -15.40 14.70 16.43
C PRO A 133 -14.24 14.77 15.42
N VAL A 134 -13.25 13.89 15.57
CA VAL A 134 -12.17 13.72 14.60
C VAL A 134 -12.61 12.70 13.55
N THR A 135 -12.55 13.08 12.27
CA THR A 135 -12.87 12.19 11.15
C THR A 135 -11.60 11.50 10.63
N CYS A 136 -11.72 10.26 10.21
CA CYS A 136 -10.67 9.58 9.46
C CYS A 136 -10.27 10.37 8.20
N PRO A 137 -8.99 10.33 7.81
CA PRO A 137 -8.57 10.98 6.58
C PRO A 137 -9.17 10.29 5.35
N GLY A 138 -9.26 11.05 4.26
CA GLY A 138 -9.54 10.52 2.93
C GLY A 138 -8.32 9.79 2.38
N ILE A 139 -7.48 10.50 1.64
CA ILE A 139 -6.17 9.99 1.21
C ILE A 139 -5.18 10.18 2.36
N LEU A 140 -4.36 9.16 2.63
CA LEU A 140 -3.33 9.19 3.66
C LEU A 140 -2.00 8.68 3.11
N THR A 141 -0.93 9.41 3.37
CA THR A 141 0.43 9.01 2.98
C THR A 141 1.35 9.10 4.18
N PHE A 142 2.06 8.01 4.45
CA PHE A 142 3.13 7.94 5.43
C PHE A 142 4.47 7.86 4.71
N ASN A 143 5.34 8.83 4.97
CA ASN A 143 6.71 8.92 4.44
C ASN A 143 7.77 8.70 5.52
N SER A 144 7.38 8.54 6.79
CA SER A 144 8.30 8.26 7.89
C SER A 144 7.69 7.40 8.99
N GLN A 145 8.55 6.76 9.79
CA GLN A 145 8.10 5.98 10.95
C GLN A 145 7.39 6.87 11.98
N ALA A 146 7.86 8.09 12.17
CA ALA A 146 7.27 9.04 13.12
C ALA A 146 5.80 9.37 12.79
N GLU A 147 5.46 9.49 11.50
CA GLU A 147 4.08 9.73 11.09
C GLU A 147 3.18 8.51 11.39
N ILE A 148 3.66 7.29 11.11
CA ILE A 148 2.95 6.04 11.48
C ILE A 148 2.74 5.99 12.99
N ASP A 149 3.79 6.22 13.78
CA ASP A 149 3.74 6.17 15.25
C ASP A 149 2.78 7.21 15.84
N SER A 150 2.61 8.34 15.16
CA SER A 150 1.68 9.39 15.56
C SER A 150 0.22 9.05 15.24
N PHE A 151 -0.05 8.12 14.32
CA PHE A 151 -1.38 7.90 13.75
C PHE A 151 -2.49 7.67 14.79
N PRO A 152 -2.34 6.81 15.82
CA PRO A 152 -3.37 6.62 16.84
C PRO A 152 -3.67 7.89 17.64
N SER A 153 -2.69 8.78 17.80
CA SER A 153 -2.86 10.04 18.51
C SER A 153 -3.42 11.16 17.62
N THR A 154 -3.19 11.07 16.31
CA THR A 154 -3.70 12.02 15.31
C THR A 154 -5.12 11.66 14.85
N TYR A 155 -5.44 10.38 14.76
CA TYR A 155 -6.76 9.88 14.34
C TYR A 155 -7.26 8.77 15.28
N PRO A 156 -7.53 9.09 16.55
CA PRO A 156 -7.91 8.06 17.53
C PRO A 156 -9.22 7.38 17.17
N GLY A 157 -9.21 6.05 17.19
CA GLY A 157 -10.37 5.22 16.85
C GLY A 157 -10.72 5.21 15.35
N CYS A 158 -9.87 5.79 14.51
CA CYS A 158 -10.06 5.74 13.06
C CYS A 158 -9.82 4.33 12.53
N SER A 159 -10.90 3.64 12.14
CA SER A 159 -10.81 2.29 11.57
C SER A 159 -11.02 2.22 10.06
N ILE A 160 -11.53 3.29 9.44
CA ILE A 160 -11.86 3.31 8.00
C ILE A 160 -11.13 4.47 7.32
N ILE A 161 -10.20 4.16 6.42
CA ILE A 161 -9.61 5.13 5.49
C ILE A 161 -10.50 5.19 4.25
N THR A 162 -11.07 6.37 3.97
CA THR A 162 -12.05 6.53 2.87
C THR A 162 -11.41 6.79 1.50
N GLY A 163 -10.09 6.95 1.48
CA GLY A 163 -9.28 7.10 0.29
C GLY A 163 -8.20 6.02 0.17
N GLU A 164 -7.16 6.35 -0.58
CA GLU A 164 -5.97 5.51 -0.72
C GLU A 164 -5.05 5.66 0.49
N LEU A 165 -4.41 4.55 0.90
CA LEU A 165 -3.33 4.55 1.88
C LEU A 165 -2.00 4.23 1.20
N THR A 166 -1.05 5.16 1.27
CA THR A 166 0.32 4.99 0.77
C THR A 166 1.31 4.97 1.92
N ILE A 167 2.20 3.98 1.96
CA ILE A 167 3.26 3.83 2.95
C ILE A 167 4.59 3.69 2.20
N SER A 168 5.41 4.75 2.24
CA SER A 168 6.67 4.83 1.52
C SER A 168 7.68 5.75 2.20
N GLY A 169 8.52 5.20 3.06
CA GLY A 169 9.54 5.93 3.81
C GLY A 169 10.81 5.11 4.03
N PRO A 170 12.01 5.71 3.84
CA PRO A 170 13.28 4.99 3.98
C PRO A 170 13.58 4.54 5.42
N ASP A 171 12.95 5.17 6.42
CA ASP A 171 13.10 4.91 7.85
C ASP A 171 11.96 4.06 8.44
N ILE A 172 10.96 3.67 7.64
CA ILE A 172 9.84 2.85 8.11
C ILE A 172 10.32 1.41 8.34
N THR A 173 10.17 0.95 9.59
CA THR A 173 10.62 -0.37 10.07
C THR A 173 9.47 -1.30 10.43
N ASN A 174 8.33 -0.74 10.84
CA ASN A 174 7.14 -1.47 11.27
C ASN A 174 5.87 -0.63 11.04
N LEU A 175 4.71 -1.29 11.11
CA LEU A 175 3.40 -0.67 10.94
C LEU A 175 2.57 -0.70 12.23
N ASP A 176 3.17 -1.01 13.39
CA ASP A 176 2.45 -1.48 14.59
C ASP A 176 1.34 -0.52 15.06
N SER A 177 1.54 0.78 14.83
CA SER A 177 0.59 1.85 15.16
C SER A 177 -0.63 1.93 14.22
N LEU A 178 -0.74 1.06 13.21
CA LEU A 178 -1.85 1.03 12.26
C LEU A 178 -2.93 -0.02 12.59
N VAL A 179 -2.79 -0.74 13.72
CA VAL A 179 -3.65 -1.88 14.12
C VAL A 179 -5.15 -1.57 14.18
N GLN A 180 -5.51 -0.29 14.32
CA GLN A 180 -6.91 0.14 14.37
C GLN A 180 -7.60 0.14 12.99
N ILE A 181 -6.87 0.08 11.87
CA ILE A 181 -7.43 0.15 10.52
C ILE A 181 -8.02 -1.21 10.14
N ASP A 182 -9.33 -1.26 9.92
CA ASP A 182 -10.04 -2.45 9.45
C ASP A 182 -10.43 -2.39 7.96
N SER A 183 -10.51 -1.17 7.40
CA SER A 183 -11.01 -0.95 6.03
C SER A 183 -10.29 0.20 5.33
N ILE A 184 -9.94 -0.02 4.08
CA ILE A 184 -9.45 1.01 3.15
C ILE A 184 -10.35 0.95 1.92
N THR A 185 -11.10 2.01 1.63
CA THR A 185 -12.13 1.93 0.56
C THR A 185 -11.57 2.10 -0.85
N GLN A 186 -10.32 2.56 -0.99
CA GLN A 186 -9.59 2.57 -2.26
C GLN A 186 -8.39 1.61 -2.18
N GLY A 187 -7.23 1.97 -2.75
CA GLY A 187 -6.04 1.12 -2.78
C GLY A 187 -5.15 1.22 -1.55
N LEU A 188 -4.28 0.21 -1.38
CA LEU A 188 -3.21 0.18 -0.40
C LEU A 188 -1.90 -0.02 -1.14
N SER A 189 -0.99 0.95 -1.01
CA SER A 189 0.36 0.87 -1.56
C SER A 189 1.40 0.87 -0.45
N ILE A 190 2.15 -0.21 -0.32
CA ILE A 190 3.28 -0.36 0.61
C ILE A 190 4.53 -0.49 -0.24
N GLY A 191 5.22 0.63 -0.43
CA GLY A 191 6.23 0.80 -1.46
C GLY A 191 7.53 1.34 -0.90
N SER A 192 8.69 0.87 -1.38
CA SER A 192 9.98 1.54 -1.14
C SER A 192 10.36 1.72 0.34
N ASN A 193 10.05 0.72 1.18
CA ASN A 193 10.43 0.69 2.60
C ASN A 193 11.58 -0.33 2.81
N PRO A 194 12.86 0.08 2.63
CA PRO A 194 13.99 -0.85 2.64
C PRO A 194 14.27 -1.50 4.01
N LEU A 195 13.67 -0.97 5.09
CA LEU A 195 13.83 -1.45 6.46
C LEU A 195 12.59 -2.18 7.01
N LEU A 196 11.47 -2.21 6.26
CA LEU A 196 10.22 -2.80 6.73
C LEU A 196 10.32 -4.33 6.74
N GLU A 197 10.12 -4.93 7.91
CA GLU A 197 10.28 -6.38 8.12
C GLU A 197 8.94 -7.12 8.24
N SER A 198 7.86 -6.42 8.62
CA SER A 198 6.56 -7.04 8.90
C SER A 198 5.38 -6.11 8.61
N LEU A 199 4.24 -6.70 8.25
CA LEU A 199 2.96 -6.01 8.07
C LEU A 199 2.01 -6.19 9.25
N ILE A 200 2.48 -6.69 10.41
CA ILE A 200 1.62 -7.08 11.54
C ILE A 200 0.72 -5.95 12.06
N GLY A 201 1.14 -4.70 11.87
CA GLY A 201 0.31 -3.54 12.15
C GLY A 201 -0.99 -3.44 11.33
N LEU A 202 -1.16 -4.25 10.29
CA LEU A 202 -2.39 -4.32 9.49
C LEU A 202 -3.27 -5.52 9.82
N ILE A 203 -3.03 -6.21 10.95
CA ILE A 203 -3.69 -7.48 11.29
C ILE A 203 -5.23 -7.42 11.35
N GLU A 204 -5.80 -6.24 11.56
CA GLU A 204 -7.25 -6.01 11.57
C GLU A 204 -7.85 -5.67 10.19
N LEU A 205 -7.01 -5.41 9.18
CA LEU A 205 -7.44 -5.03 7.83
C LEU A 205 -8.21 -6.17 7.17
N LYS A 206 -9.50 -5.96 6.92
CA LYS A 206 -10.45 -6.95 6.38
C LYS A 206 -10.88 -6.64 4.96
N TYR A 207 -10.93 -5.36 4.61
CA TYR A 207 -11.50 -4.87 3.36
C TYR A 207 -10.58 -3.87 2.66
N LEU A 208 -10.30 -4.15 1.39
CA LEU A 208 -9.64 -3.24 0.46
C LEU A 208 -10.51 -3.03 -0.77
N GLY A 209 -11.06 -1.83 -0.94
CA GLY A 209 -11.96 -1.54 -2.06
C GLY A 209 -11.26 -1.43 -3.43
N GLY A 210 -9.97 -1.13 -3.42
CA GLY A 210 -9.10 -1.04 -4.59
C GLY A 210 -8.05 -2.14 -4.65
N GLY A 211 -6.93 -1.85 -5.32
CA GLY A 211 -5.80 -2.78 -5.48
C GLY A 211 -4.83 -2.78 -4.30
N LEU A 212 -4.04 -3.85 -4.20
CA LEU A 212 -2.97 -4.04 -3.22
C LEU A 212 -1.62 -4.02 -3.94
N ASP A 213 -0.79 -3.02 -3.64
CA ASP A 213 0.57 -2.92 -4.14
C ASP A 213 1.56 -3.12 -2.99
N ILE A 214 2.39 -4.16 -3.07
CA ILE A 214 3.51 -4.42 -2.14
C ILE A 214 4.80 -4.44 -2.95
N VAL A 215 5.51 -3.32 -2.95
CA VAL A 215 6.57 -3.05 -3.93
C VAL A 215 7.87 -2.61 -3.28
N ASN A 216 9.00 -3.21 -3.65
CA ASN A 216 10.34 -2.78 -3.23
C ASN A 216 10.53 -2.70 -1.69
N ASN A 217 9.99 -3.65 -0.93
CA ASN A 217 10.24 -3.79 0.51
C ASN A 217 11.31 -4.86 0.74
N ALA A 218 12.58 -4.47 0.59
CA ALA A 218 13.72 -5.39 0.46
C ALA A 218 13.88 -6.39 1.63
N ARG A 219 13.39 -6.06 2.83
CA ARG A 219 13.46 -6.91 4.04
C ARG A 219 12.18 -7.65 4.38
N LEU A 220 11.09 -7.43 3.64
CA LEU A 220 9.81 -8.07 3.94
C LEU A 220 9.86 -9.56 3.60
N GLY A 221 9.75 -10.43 4.61
CA GLY A 221 9.94 -11.88 4.46
C GLY A 221 8.66 -12.67 4.14
N ASN A 222 7.51 -12.15 4.51
CA ASN A 222 6.17 -12.70 4.28
C ASN A 222 5.12 -11.58 4.39
N LEU A 223 3.85 -11.93 4.21
CA LEU A 223 2.73 -10.97 4.26
C LEU A 223 1.89 -11.13 5.54
N ILE A 224 2.43 -11.75 6.59
CA ILE A 224 1.75 -11.90 7.88
C ILE A 224 1.40 -10.51 8.41
N GLY A 225 0.16 -10.37 8.88
CA GLY A 225 -0.48 -9.09 9.11
C GLY A 225 -1.59 -8.79 8.10
N LEU A 226 -1.65 -9.46 6.95
CA LEU A 226 -2.80 -9.37 6.04
C LEU A 226 -3.79 -10.54 6.21
N ASP A 227 -3.63 -11.37 7.23
CA ASP A 227 -4.37 -12.62 7.43
C ASP A 227 -5.91 -12.44 7.49
N SER A 228 -6.36 -11.27 7.95
CA SER A 228 -7.78 -10.91 8.02
C SER A 228 -8.35 -10.39 6.70
N LEU A 229 -7.51 -10.08 5.71
CA LEU A 229 -7.91 -9.46 4.45
C LEU A 229 -8.70 -10.46 3.61
N SER A 230 -10.01 -10.22 3.52
CA SER A 230 -10.96 -11.14 2.88
C SER A 230 -11.46 -10.64 1.52
N PHE A 231 -11.23 -9.36 1.21
CA PHE A 231 -11.68 -8.73 -0.02
C PHE A 231 -10.66 -7.72 -0.54
N ILE A 232 -10.33 -7.83 -1.83
CA ILE A 232 -9.56 -6.87 -2.61
C ILE A 232 -10.36 -6.58 -3.88
N GLY A 233 -10.76 -5.32 -4.07
CA GLY A 233 -11.57 -4.92 -5.22
C GLY A 233 -10.79 -4.71 -6.52
N GLY A 234 -9.45 -4.60 -6.43
CA GLY A 234 -8.55 -4.35 -7.55
C GLY A 234 -7.48 -5.42 -7.77
N PRO A 235 -6.45 -5.11 -8.58
CA PRO A 235 -5.34 -6.02 -8.81
C PRO A 235 -4.43 -6.15 -7.59
N VAL A 236 -3.67 -7.24 -7.54
CA VAL A 236 -2.64 -7.49 -6.53
C VAL A 236 -1.27 -7.50 -7.22
N HIS A 237 -0.41 -6.57 -6.82
CA HIS A 237 0.97 -6.49 -7.30
C HIS A 237 1.94 -6.72 -6.15
N ILE A 238 2.81 -7.72 -6.30
CA ILE A 238 3.86 -8.07 -5.34
C ILE A 238 5.18 -8.09 -6.10
N ILE A 239 5.92 -6.98 -6.02
CA ILE A 239 7.03 -6.71 -6.94
C ILE A 239 8.29 -6.28 -6.19
N GLY A 240 9.44 -6.90 -6.50
CA GLY A 240 10.73 -6.39 -6.00
C GLY A 240 10.95 -6.56 -4.49
N ASN A 241 10.28 -7.51 -3.83
CA ASN A 241 10.48 -7.80 -2.42
C ASN A 241 11.52 -8.93 -2.29
N ASP A 242 12.81 -8.58 -2.38
CA ASP A 242 13.90 -9.55 -2.53
C ASP A 242 13.98 -10.62 -1.43
N SER A 243 13.58 -10.29 -0.20
CA SER A 243 13.58 -11.22 0.94
C SER A 243 12.27 -12.00 1.11
N LEU A 244 11.25 -11.76 0.27
CA LEU A 244 9.94 -12.39 0.40
C LEU A 244 10.01 -13.87 0.04
N ILE A 245 9.78 -14.76 1.00
CA ILE A 245 9.90 -16.22 0.82
C ILE A 245 8.53 -16.87 0.53
N SER A 246 7.45 -16.26 1.02
CA SER A 246 6.08 -16.78 0.89
C SER A 246 5.05 -15.65 0.87
N LEU A 247 3.84 -15.97 0.40
CA LEU A 247 2.68 -15.06 0.40
C LEU A 247 1.74 -15.32 1.58
N ILE A 248 2.20 -16.08 2.58
CA ILE A 248 1.46 -16.34 3.81
C ILE A 248 1.07 -14.99 4.40
N GLY A 249 -0.23 -14.85 4.69
CA GLY A 249 -0.90 -13.57 4.94
C GLY A 249 -2.10 -13.38 4.03
N LEU A 250 -2.04 -13.84 2.77
CA LEU A 250 -3.16 -13.69 1.82
C LEU A 250 -4.18 -14.85 1.85
N ASN A 251 -4.11 -15.71 2.87
CA ASN A 251 -4.84 -16.99 2.93
C ASN A 251 -6.37 -16.81 2.92
N SER A 252 -6.90 -15.65 3.28
CA SER A 252 -8.35 -15.41 3.37
C SER A 252 -8.99 -14.98 2.05
N ILE A 253 -8.18 -14.72 1.02
CA ILE A 253 -8.65 -14.18 -0.26
C ILE A 253 -9.05 -15.34 -1.19
N SER A 254 -10.23 -15.22 -1.80
CA SER A 254 -10.75 -16.21 -2.75
C SER A 254 -10.86 -15.72 -4.20
N HIS A 255 -10.80 -14.40 -4.41
CA HIS A 255 -10.96 -13.74 -5.70
C HIS A 255 -9.92 -12.63 -5.85
N ILE A 256 -9.27 -12.55 -7.02
CA ILE A 256 -8.26 -11.54 -7.34
C ILE A 256 -8.53 -11.01 -8.76
N SER A 257 -8.59 -9.68 -8.93
CA SER A 257 -8.93 -8.99 -10.20
C SER A 257 -7.69 -8.71 -11.09
N GLY A 258 -6.64 -9.50 -10.90
CA GLY A 258 -5.37 -9.39 -11.61
C GLY A 258 -4.24 -9.67 -10.65
N LEU A 259 -3.27 -10.47 -11.07
CA LEU A 259 -2.17 -10.90 -10.22
C LEU A 259 -0.84 -10.66 -10.92
N GLN A 260 0.02 -9.84 -10.32
CA GLN A 260 1.40 -9.69 -10.74
C GLN A 260 2.34 -10.04 -9.58
N ILE A 261 3.15 -11.07 -9.77
CA ILE A 261 4.20 -11.47 -8.83
C ILE A 261 5.50 -11.48 -9.60
N SER A 262 6.33 -10.46 -9.38
CA SER A 262 7.57 -10.35 -10.15
C SER A 262 8.76 -9.85 -9.39
N SER A 263 9.95 -10.33 -9.75
CA SER A 263 11.21 -9.88 -9.16
C SER A 263 11.28 -10.07 -7.63
N ASN A 264 10.64 -11.12 -7.09
CA ASN A 264 10.78 -11.51 -5.69
C ASN A 264 11.79 -12.66 -5.60
N ASN A 265 13.08 -12.32 -5.56
CA ASN A 265 14.17 -13.28 -5.80
C ASN A 265 14.21 -14.47 -4.84
N SER A 266 13.73 -14.31 -3.60
CA SER A 266 13.68 -15.38 -2.58
C SER A 266 12.35 -16.15 -2.53
N LEU A 267 11.37 -15.79 -3.35
CA LEU A 267 10.04 -16.41 -3.32
C LEU A 267 10.13 -17.85 -3.82
N ILE A 268 9.78 -18.82 -2.97
CA ILE A 268 9.94 -20.25 -3.27
C ILE A 268 8.68 -20.83 -3.92
N ASN A 269 7.51 -20.37 -3.48
CA ASN A 269 6.19 -20.78 -3.98
C ASN A 269 5.15 -19.69 -3.72
N LEU A 270 3.88 -19.98 -4.06
CA LEU A 270 2.76 -19.05 -3.94
C LEU A 270 1.84 -19.38 -2.76
N GLN A 271 2.35 -20.12 -1.77
CA GLN A 271 1.59 -20.48 -0.58
C GLN A 271 1.12 -19.21 0.12
N GLY A 272 -0.18 -19.15 0.38
CA GLY A 272 -0.88 -17.90 0.69
C GLY A 272 -2.09 -17.69 -0.22
N LEU A 273 -2.03 -18.15 -1.47
CA LEU A 273 -3.13 -18.02 -2.44
C LEU A 273 -4.06 -19.24 -2.49
N ASN A 274 -3.92 -20.18 -1.54
CA ASN A 274 -4.55 -21.49 -1.57
C ASN A 274 -6.08 -21.47 -1.67
N ASN A 275 -6.73 -20.38 -1.27
CA ASN A 275 -8.18 -20.23 -1.34
C ASN A 275 -8.68 -19.51 -2.59
N VAL A 276 -7.77 -19.06 -3.48
CA VAL A 276 -8.11 -18.40 -4.73
C VAL A 276 -8.69 -19.43 -5.70
N ILE A 277 -9.91 -19.18 -6.16
CA ILE A 277 -10.62 -20.06 -7.10
C ILE A 277 -10.61 -19.45 -8.51
N GLN A 278 -10.56 -18.13 -8.62
CA GLN A 278 -10.61 -17.42 -9.89
C GLN A 278 -9.64 -16.25 -9.92
N LEU A 279 -8.91 -16.14 -11.03
CA LEU A 279 -8.06 -14.99 -11.36
C LEU A 279 -8.74 -14.22 -12.50
N GLN A 280 -9.38 -13.12 -12.13
CA GLN A 280 -10.16 -12.26 -13.01
C GLN A 280 -9.34 -11.03 -13.45
N GLY A 281 -9.90 -10.19 -14.31
CA GLY A 281 -9.32 -8.90 -14.66
C GLY A 281 -8.03 -8.99 -15.47
N MET A 282 -7.07 -8.08 -15.32
CA MET A 282 -6.04 -7.78 -16.36
C MET A 282 -5.02 -8.90 -16.68
N GLY A 283 -5.16 -10.10 -16.12
CA GLY A 283 -4.31 -11.26 -16.33
C GLY A 283 -3.50 -11.66 -15.11
N THR A 284 -2.77 -12.76 -15.24
CA THR A 284 -1.88 -13.33 -14.23
C THR A 284 -0.46 -13.36 -14.78
N THR A 285 0.45 -12.61 -14.16
CA THR A 285 1.87 -12.60 -14.51
C THR A 285 2.69 -13.02 -13.31
N ILE A 286 3.43 -14.12 -13.45
CA ILE A 286 4.40 -14.60 -12.46
C ILE A 286 5.74 -14.67 -13.18
N SER A 287 6.63 -13.72 -12.89
CA SER A 287 7.88 -13.63 -13.64
C SER A 287 9.10 -13.14 -12.87
N ASN A 288 10.29 -13.52 -13.33
CA ASN A 288 11.55 -13.08 -12.72
C ASN A 288 11.65 -13.44 -11.22
N ASN A 289 11.04 -14.53 -10.76
CA ASN A 289 11.18 -15.01 -9.38
C ASN A 289 12.23 -16.13 -9.36
N LEU A 290 13.49 -15.76 -9.16
CA LEU A 290 14.64 -16.66 -9.37
C LEU A 290 14.59 -17.94 -8.52
N SER A 291 14.04 -17.89 -7.30
CA SER A 291 13.93 -19.05 -6.40
C SER A 291 12.61 -19.82 -6.52
N LEU A 292 11.70 -19.41 -7.40
CA LEU A 292 10.36 -20.02 -7.49
C LEU A 292 10.47 -21.44 -8.06
N VAL A 293 10.20 -22.44 -7.24
CA VAL A 293 10.31 -23.87 -7.64
C VAL A 293 8.97 -24.48 -8.03
N SER A 294 7.85 -23.90 -7.56
CA SER A 294 6.51 -24.44 -7.77
C SER A 294 5.45 -23.34 -7.71
N LEU A 295 4.29 -23.61 -8.29
CA LEU A 295 3.08 -22.77 -8.19
C LEU A 295 2.16 -23.18 -7.03
N LEU A 296 2.69 -23.91 -6.02
CA LEU A 296 1.93 -24.33 -4.84
C LEU A 296 1.19 -23.12 -4.27
N GLY A 297 -0.13 -23.26 -4.08
CA GLY A 297 -1.04 -22.17 -3.74
C GLY A 297 -2.04 -21.85 -4.85
N LEU A 298 -1.81 -22.24 -6.10
CA LEU A 298 -2.78 -22.08 -7.19
C LEU A 298 -3.63 -23.32 -7.46
N ASP A 299 -3.56 -24.33 -6.60
CA ASP A 299 -4.18 -25.66 -6.77
C ASP A 299 -5.69 -25.61 -7.02
N ASN A 300 -6.38 -24.60 -6.49
CA ASN A 300 -7.82 -24.43 -6.56
C ASN A 300 -8.28 -23.47 -7.67
N VAL A 301 -7.35 -22.87 -8.43
CA VAL A 301 -7.70 -21.95 -9.52
C VAL A 301 -8.35 -22.72 -10.66
N ALA A 302 -9.63 -22.45 -10.91
CA ALA A 302 -10.41 -23.12 -11.94
C ALA A 302 -10.36 -22.41 -13.30
N SER A 303 -10.18 -21.09 -13.31
CA SER A 303 -10.19 -20.29 -14.54
C SER A 303 -9.36 -19.01 -14.43
N ILE A 304 -8.75 -18.62 -15.55
CA ILE A 304 -8.06 -17.34 -15.73
C ILE A 304 -8.76 -16.56 -16.84
N GLU A 305 -9.22 -15.34 -16.58
CA GLU A 305 -10.04 -14.58 -17.53
C GLU A 305 -9.28 -14.00 -18.74
N PHE A 306 -7.97 -13.79 -18.60
CA PHE A 306 -7.12 -13.19 -19.64
C PHE A 306 -5.82 -13.98 -19.77
N THR A 307 -4.67 -13.30 -19.80
CA THR A 307 -3.37 -13.92 -20.02
C THR A 307 -2.87 -14.65 -18.78
N LEU A 308 -2.37 -15.87 -18.95
CA LEU A 308 -1.45 -16.51 -18.00
C LEU A 308 -0.03 -16.37 -18.54
N ASN A 309 0.81 -15.62 -17.83
CA ASN A 309 2.21 -15.44 -18.15
C ASN A 309 3.10 -15.99 -17.04
N LEU A 310 3.81 -17.07 -17.36
CA LEU A 310 4.82 -17.71 -16.52
C LEU A 310 6.17 -17.54 -17.23
N SER A 311 6.87 -16.43 -16.97
CA SER A 311 8.14 -16.14 -17.63
C SER A 311 9.32 -15.98 -16.70
N ASP A 312 10.51 -16.40 -17.12
CA ASP A 312 11.77 -16.08 -16.44
C ASP A 312 11.80 -16.54 -14.97
N ASN A 313 11.19 -17.69 -14.67
CA ASN A 313 11.31 -18.38 -13.37
C ASN A 313 12.21 -19.61 -13.58
N PRO A 314 13.55 -19.46 -13.59
CA PRO A 314 14.46 -20.50 -14.06
C PRO A 314 14.38 -21.81 -13.26
N ASN A 315 13.96 -21.73 -12.00
CA ASN A 315 13.82 -22.89 -11.10
C ASN A 315 12.44 -23.57 -11.13
N LEU A 316 11.45 -23.00 -11.84
CA LEU A 316 10.13 -23.59 -11.97
C LEU A 316 10.20 -24.79 -12.91
N SER A 317 9.90 -25.98 -12.38
CA SER A 317 10.17 -27.25 -13.08
C SER A 317 8.95 -27.99 -13.64
N ASN A 318 7.75 -27.65 -13.16
CA ASN A 318 6.48 -28.21 -13.60
C ASN A 318 5.33 -27.26 -13.24
N LEU A 319 4.12 -27.63 -13.68
CA LEU A 319 2.89 -26.88 -13.45
C LEU A 319 1.86 -27.65 -12.62
N ASP A 320 2.25 -28.68 -11.86
CA ASP A 320 1.31 -29.64 -11.24
C ASP A 320 0.26 -28.97 -10.32
N HIS A 321 0.58 -27.82 -9.76
CA HIS A 321 -0.33 -26.98 -8.96
C HIS A 321 -1.34 -26.17 -9.78
N LEU A 322 -1.44 -26.41 -11.09
CA LEU A 322 -2.51 -25.90 -11.97
C LEU A 322 -3.49 -27.00 -12.39
N ILE A 323 -3.46 -28.18 -11.77
CA ILE A 323 -4.30 -29.32 -12.17
C ILE A 323 -5.81 -29.04 -12.14
N GLY A 324 -6.24 -28.07 -11.33
CA GLY A 324 -7.63 -27.60 -11.26
C GLY A 324 -8.05 -26.65 -12.38
N LEU A 325 -7.09 -26.10 -13.15
CA LEU A 325 -7.32 -25.09 -14.17
C LEU A 325 -8.05 -25.69 -15.38
N GLN A 326 -9.19 -25.10 -15.75
CA GLN A 326 -10.05 -25.59 -16.84
C GLN A 326 -10.03 -24.70 -18.08
N SER A 327 -9.78 -23.41 -17.92
CA SER A 327 -9.81 -22.45 -19.03
C SER A 327 -8.91 -21.24 -18.80
N ILE A 328 -8.38 -20.74 -19.92
CA ILE A 328 -7.66 -19.46 -20.01
C ILE A 328 -8.37 -18.66 -21.10
N ASN A 329 -8.97 -17.52 -20.76
CA ASN A 329 -9.72 -16.72 -21.72
C ASN A 329 -8.85 -15.60 -22.36
N GLY A 330 -7.57 -15.90 -22.53
CA GLY A 330 -6.56 -15.09 -23.20
C GLY A 330 -5.38 -15.94 -23.64
N SER A 331 -4.17 -15.38 -23.65
CA SER A 331 -2.97 -16.10 -24.10
C SER A 331 -2.26 -16.85 -22.96
N LEU A 332 -1.59 -17.94 -23.31
CA LEU A 332 -0.69 -18.68 -22.43
C LEU A 332 0.76 -18.40 -22.83
N TYR A 333 1.54 -17.84 -21.92
CA TYR A 333 2.99 -17.67 -22.07
C TYR A 333 3.72 -18.53 -21.04
N ILE A 334 4.59 -19.41 -21.53
CA ILE A 334 5.54 -20.18 -20.74
C ILE A 334 6.90 -19.93 -21.38
N SER A 335 7.68 -19.02 -20.79
CA SER A 335 8.91 -18.53 -21.42
C SER A 335 10.09 -18.50 -20.47
N GLY A 336 11.28 -18.98 -20.86
CA GLY A 336 12.49 -18.79 -20.05
C GLY A 336 12.47 -19.51 -18.70
N ASN A 337 11.69 -20.58 -18.56
CA ASN A 337 11.70 -21.44 -17.38
C ASN A 337 12.64 -22.62 -17.66
N SER A 338 13.94 -22.40 -17.49
CA SER A 338 14.99 -23.34 -17.95
C SER A 338 14.89 -24.75 -17.38
N LEU A 339 14.31 -24.94 -16.18
CA LEU A 339 14.10 -26.25 -15.57
C LEU A 339 12.71 -26.86 -15.84
N MET A 340 11.84 -26.17 -16.59
CA MET A 340 10.49 -26.66 -16.91
C MET A 340 10.59 -27.95 -17.72
N SER A 341 10.17 -29.06 -17.11
CA SER A 341 10.27 -30.40 -17.68
C SER A 341 8.92 -31.00 -18.08
N SER A 342 7.82 -30.46 -17.56
CA SER A 342 6.47 -30.98 -17.79
C SER A 342 5.40 -29.88 -17.79
N LEU A 343 4.43 -30.02 -18.71
CA LEU A 343 3.22 -29.21 -18.77
C LEU A 343 1.97 -29.96 -18.25
N THR A 344 2.14 -31.14 -17.65
CA THR A 344 1.03 -32.03 -17.24
C THR A 344 0.03 -31.39 -16.27
N GLY A 345 0.43 -30.36 -15.54
CA GLY A 345 -0.50 -29.56 -14.75
C GLY A 345 -1.62 -28.89 -15.57
N LEU A 346 -1.45 -28.75 -16.88
CA LEU A 346 -2.45 -28.16 -17.78
C LEU A 346 -3.44 -29.18 -18.37
N LEU A 347 -3.39 -30.46 -17.98
CA LEU A 347 -4.25 -31.52 -18.54
C LEU A 347 -5.76 -31.21 -18.43
N GLY A 348 -6.15 -30.42 -17.43
CA GLY A 348 -7.53 -29.97 -17.23
C GLY A 348 -7.98 -28.84 -18.15
N VAL A 349 -7.05 -28.14 -18.82
CA VAL A 349 -7.34 -26.97 -19.63
C VAL A 349 -7.96 -27.38 -20.97
N THR A 350 -9.22 -26.98 -21.18
CA THR A 350 -10.00 -27.33 -22.37
C THR A 350 -10.14 -26.19 -23.38
N SER A 351 -9.90 -24.94 -22.97
CA SER A 351 -9.92 -23.77 -23.85
C SER A 351 -8.86 -22.72 -23.47
N ILE A 352 -8.21 -22.18 -24.51
CA ILE A 352 -7.30 -21.04 -24.47
C ILE A 352 -7.75 -20.11 -25.58
N ASN A 353 -8.53 -19.05 -25.28
CA ASN A 353 -9.09 -18.14 -26.29
C ASN A 353 -8.05 -17.09 -26.75
N GLY A 354 -6.85 -17.55 -27.07
CA GLY A 354 -5.69 -16.72 -27.37
C GLY A 354 -4.52 -17.53 -27.89
N GLY A 355 -3.33 -16.92 -27.88
CA GLY A 355 -2.11 -17.55 -28.39
C GLY A 355 -1.43 -18.43 -27.35
N ILE A 356 -0.70 -19.44 -27.81
CA ILE A 356 0.18 -20.29 -27.00
C ILE A 356 1.63 -19.96 -27.35
N TYR A 357 2.40 -19.56 -26.34
CA TYR A 357 3.81 -19.18 -26.47
C TYR A 357 4.65 -20.03 -25.52
N ILE A 358 5.33 -21.04 -26.07
CA ILE A 358 6.25 -21.93 -25.36
C ILE A 358 7.65 -21.65 -25.90
N ILE A 359 8.42 -20.85 -25.17
CA ILE A 359 9.66 -20.27 -25.69
C ILE A 359 10.80 -20.45 -24.68
N ASN A 360 12.00 -20.85 -25.10
CA ASN A 360 13.18 -20.94 -24.21
C ASN A 360 12.95 -21.81 -22.95
N ASN A 361 12.31 -22.99 -23.07
CA ASN A 361 12.14 -23.93 -21.97
C ASN A 361 13.00 -25.18 -22.23
N ASP A 362 14.32 -25.04 -22.08
CA ASP A 362 15.29 -26.04 -22.55
C ASP A 362 15.11 -27.44 -21.94
N ALA A 363 14.63 -27.57 -20.70
CA ALA A 363 14.39 -28.87 -20.07
C ALA A 363 13.09 -29.57 -20.54
N LEU A 364 12.24 -28.91 -21.32
CA LEU A 364 10.93 -29.43 -21.69
C LEU A 364 11.08 -30.52 -22.75
N LEU A 365 10.55 -31.71 -22.49
CA LEU A 365 10.66 -32.86 -23.39
C LEU A 365 9.45 -33.02 -24.32
N SER A 366 8.28 -32.62 -23.83
CA SER A 366 6.99 -32.88 -24.50
C SER A 366 5.98 -31.76 -24.26
N LEU A 367 5.05 -31.59 -25.20
CA LEU A 367 3.83 -30.77 -25.06
C LEU A 367 2.68 -31.51 -24.35
N SER A 368 2.90 -32.75 -23.88
CA SER A 368 1.92 -33.48 -23.07
C SER A 368 1.42 -32.63 -21.91
N GLY A 369 0.10 -32.56 -21.77
CA GLY A 369 -0.58 -31.59 -20.91
C GLY A 369 -1.50 -30.67 -21.71
N LEU A 370 -1.21 -30.44 -22.99
CA LEU A 370 -2.08 -29.63 -23.86
C LEU A 370 -3.08 -30.49 -24.66
N ASP A 371 -3.09 -31.80 -24.48
CA ASP A 371 -3.88 -32.76 -25.27
C ASP A 371 -5.39 -32.49 -25.24
N SER A 372 -5.90 -32.06 -24.08
CA SER A 372 -7.33 -31.81 -23.83
C SER A 372 -7.84 -30.49 -24.42
N LEU A 373 -6.93 -29.65 -24.93
CA LEU A 373 -7.26 -28.33 -25.44
C LEU A 373 -8.06 -28.42 -26.75
N SER A 374 -9.15 -27.67 -26.83
CA SER A 374 -9.87 -27.51 -28.07
C SER A 374 -9.05 -26.66 -29.05
N TYR A 375 -8.60 -27.26 -30.16
CA TYR A 375 -7.75 -26.61 -31.15
C TYR A 375 -8.38 -25.34 -31.76
N ASN A 376 -9.71 -25.23 -31.77
CA ASN A 376 -10.42 -24.05 -32.26
C ASN A 376 -10.36 -22.83 -31.32
N SER A 377 -9.90 -23.01 -30.08
CA SER A 377 -9.69 -21.90 -29.14
C SER A 377 -8.36 -21.19 -29.40
N ILE A 378 -7.36 -21.92 -29.91
CA ILE A 378 -6.02 -21.41 -30.19
C ILE A 378 -6.09 -20.39 -31.33
N THR A 379 -5.54 -19.19 -31.11
CA THR A 379 -5.50 -18.15 -32.15
C THR A 379 -4.14 -18.07 -32.84
N ASP A 380 -3.06 -18.42 -32.16
CA ASP A 380 -1.69 -18.34 -32.63
C ASP A 380 -0.80 -19.32 -31.86
N LEU A 381 0.21 -19.91 -32.51
CA LEU A 381 1.08 -20.92 -31.91
C LEU A 381 2.57 -20.56 -32.10
N HIS A 382 3.29 -20.40 -30.99
CA HIS A 382 4.73 -20.15 -30.97
C HIS A 382 5.41 -21.20 -30.10
N ILE A 383 6.19 -22.07 -30.72
CA ILE A 383 6.98 -23.12 -30.03
C ILE A 383 8.43 -22.94 -30.47
N GLN A 384 9.22 -22.25 -29.66
CA GLN A 384 10.56 -21.81 -30.07
C GLN A 384 11.63 -22.11 -29.03
N ASN A 385 12.83 -22.41 -29.52
CA ASN A 385 14.06 -22.45 -28.71
C ASN A 385 13.95 -23.31 -27.44
N SER A 386 13.24 -24.43 -27.48
CA SER A 386 13.18 -25.40 -26.36
C SER A 386 13.99 -26.63 -26.75
N GLY A 387 15.29 -26.60 -26.48
CA GLY A 387 16.28 -27.48 -27.13
C GLY A 387 16.09 -28.98 -26.95
N ASN A 388 15.39 -29.43 -25.90
CA ASN A 388 15.09 -30.85 -25.66
C ASN A 388 13.66 -31.26 -26.04
N LEU A 389 12.84 -30.34 -26.56
CA LEU A 389 11.44 -30.62 -26.90
C LEU A 389 11.39 -31.44 -28.19
N SER A 390 11.07 -32.73 -28.07
CA SER A 390 11.01 -33.68 -29.19
C SER A 390 9.64 -34.34 -29.39
N ILE A 391 8.68 -34.08 -28.50
CA ILE A 391 7.31 -34.63 -28.59
C ILE A 391 6.33 -33.45 -28.59
N CYS A 392 5.77 -33.12 -29.75
CA CYS A 392 4.88 -31.97 -29.96
C CYS A 392 3.60 -32.32 -30.72
N ASP A 393 3.46 -33.58 -31.12
CA ASP A 393 2.36 -34.22 -31.82
C ASP A 393 1.16 -34.53 -30.90
N VAL A 394 0.89 -33.65 -29.93
CA VAL A 394 -0.30 -33.76 -29.09
C VAL A 394 -1.55 -33.42 -29.89
N ALA A 395 -2.68 -34.06 -29.57
CA ALA A 395 -3.90 -34.03 -30.39
C ALA A 395 -4.38 -32.59 -30.72
N SER A 396 -4.33 -31.68 -29.75
CA SER A 396 -4.73 -30.29 -29.92
C SER A 396 -3.85 -29.54 -30.93
N ILE A 397 -2.54 -29.74 -30.88
CA ILE A 397 -1.57 -29.11 -31.78
C ILE A 397 -1.66 -29.72 -33.18
N CYS A 398 -1.79 -31.05 -33.30
CA CYS A 398 -1.99 -31.70 -34.60
C CYS A 398 -3.26 -31.23 -35.31
N ASN A 399 -4.38 -31.12 -34.58
CA ASN A 399 -5.65 -30.64 -35.13
C ASN A 399 -5.57 -29.15 -35.52
N TYR A 400 -4.82 -28.34 -34.77
CA TYR A 400 -4.58 -26.94 -35.10
C TYR A 400 -3.76 -26.77 -36.39
N LEU A 401 -2.68 -27.55 -36.53
CA LEU A 401 -1.77 -27.46 -37.68
C LEU A 401 -2.33 -28.11 -38.96
N ALA A 402 -3.29 -29.04 -38.84
CA ALA A 402 -4.03 -29.61 -39.98
C ALA A 402 -4.76 -28.54 -40.83
N ILE A 403 -4.88 -27.32 -40.33
CA ILE A 403 -5.36 -26.15 -41.07
C ILE A 403 -4.14 -25.30 -41.49
N PRO A 404 -3.72 -25.34 -42.77
CA PRO A 404 -2.51 -24.65 -43.23
C PRO A 404 -2.51 -23.14 -43.00
N ALA A 405 -3.70 -22.52 -42.96
CA ALA A 405 -3.88 -21.08 -42.77
C ALA A 405 -3.70 -20.64 -41.30
N ASN A 406 -3.73 -21.56 -40.34
CA ASN A 406 -3.55 -21.21 -38.94
C ASN A 406 -2.10 -20.72 -38.69
N PRO A 407 -1.91 -19.57 -38.02
CA PRO A 407 -0.58 -19.03 -37.78
C PRO A 407 0.20 -19.89 -36.77
N ALA A 408 1.41 -20.28 -37.16
CA ALA A 408 2.31 -21.05 -36.30
C ALA A 408 3.78 -20.72 -36.61
N THR A 409 4.54 -20.41 -35.58
CA THR A 409 6.00 -20.24 -35.65
C THR A 409 6.67 -21.31 -34.77
N ILE A 410 7.28 -22.29 -35.43
CA ILE A 410 7.95 -23.42 -34.77
C ILE A 410 9.40 -23.46 -35.26
N SER A 411 10.36 -23.33 -34.35
CA SER A 411 11.79 -23.25 -34.69
C SER A 411 12.68 -23.51 -33.47
N GLY A 412 13.93 -23.96 -33.68
CA GLY A 412 14.93 -24.03 -32.60
C GLY A 412 14.65 -25.08 -31.52
N ASN A 413 13.77 -26.04 -31.77
CA ASN A 413 13.51 -27.19 -30.88
C ASN A 413 14.23 -28.46 -31.38
N ALA A 414 14.09 -29.57 -30.66
CA ALA A 414 14.69 -30.85 -31.06
C ALA A 414 14.03 -31.45 -32.31
N VAL A 415 14.67 -32.49 -32.88
CA VAL A 415 14.13 -33.25 -34.01
C VAL A 415 12.73 -33.79 -33.66
N GLY A 416 11.81 -33.70 -34.62
CA GLY A 416 10.37 -33.96 -34.44
C GLY A 416 9.59 -32.67 -34.19
N CYS A 417 10.22 -31.66 -33.58
CA CYS A 417 9.61 -30.37 -33.26
C CYS A 417 10.37 -29.16 -33.79
N ALA A 418 11.37 -29.37 -34.66
CA ALA A 418 12.30 -28.31 -35.06
C ALA A 418 11.70 -27.30 -36.06
N SER A 419 10.60 -27.66 -36.71
CA SER A 419 9.87 -26.80 -37.65
C SER A 419 8.40 -27.21 -37.75
N ARG A 420 7.56 -26.33 -38.27
CA ARG A 420 6.14 -26.64 -38.53
C ARG A 420 5.97 -27.92 -39.36
N LEU A 421 6.75 -28.07 -40.43
CA LEU A 421 6.68 -29.24 -41.31
C LEU A 421 7.00 -30.54 -40.56
N GLN A 422 7.99 -30.54 -39.67
CA GLN A 422 8.29 -31.73 -38.87
C GLN A 422 7.13 -32.09 -37.94
N VAL A 423 6.51 -31.11 -37.28
CA VAL A 423 5.34 -31.38 -36.42
C VAL A 423 4.18 -31.93 -37.23
N GLU A 424 3.92 -31.38 -38.42
CA GLU A 424 2.89 -31.88 -39.34
C GLU A 424 3.18 -33.33 -39.77
N GLU A 425 4.44 -33.68 -40.06
CA GLU A 425 4.86 -35.05 -40.38
C GLU A 425 4.66 -36.03 -39.20
N GLU A 426 5.04 -35.64 -37.97
CA GLU A 426 4.82 -36.45 -36.76
C GLU A 426 3.32 -36.64 -36.46
N CYS A 427 2.50 -35.62 -36.74
CA CYS A 427 1.04 -35.69 -36.65
C CYS A 427 0.39 -36.56 -37.73
N GLY A 428 1.12 -36.93 -38.79
CA GLY A 428 0.59 -37.64 -39.95
C GLY A 428 -0.33 -36.79 -40.85
N ASN A 429 -0.15 -35.46 -40.85
CA ASN A 429 -0.92 -34.49 -41.62
C ASN A 429 -0.42 -34.27 -43.06
#